data_AF-A0A2K2VTF8-F1
#
_entry.id   AF-A0A2K2VTF8-F1
#
_cell.length_a   1.000
_cell.length_b   1.000
_cell.length_c   1.000
_cell.angle_alpha   90.00
_cell.angle_beta   90.00
_cell.angle_gamma   90.00
#
_symmetry.space_group_name_H-M   'P 1'
#
loop_
_entity.id
_entity.type
_entity.pdbx_description
1 polymer ?
#
loop_
_entity_poly.entity_id
_entity_poly.type
_entity_poly.pdbx_seq_one_letter_code
_entity_poly.pdbx_strand_id
1 'polypeptide(L)'
;MLIQGATKMLRFPNLLILPDKAYSLSIEELNSKRASDRFLIDHTVRGVNFSDSFDAWTTSLAVSKEFLEDYGLYKLKIPLEWLLIRFLRHHVEADSLNLLSTDDRQVLTSSNFREYSGREFSGTEAEEILRTLIQSWAGVHPEGALEFRDLFVSTDFTLEILEPGLEALISQGHIKKLGQNVYMVR
;
A
#
# COMPACT_ATOMS: atom_id res chain seq x y z
N MET A 1 -31.22 -2.39 -7.65
CA MET A 1 -30.57 -1.23 -7.00
C MET A 1 -29.37 -1.79 -6.25
N LEU A 2 -28.21 -1.84 -6.90
CA LEU A 2 -26.98 -2.43 -6.34
C LEU A 2 -26.29 -1.35 -5.50
N ILE A 3 -25.95 -1.71 -4.27
CA ILE A 3 -25.29 -0.84 -3.28
C ILE A 3 -23.91 -0.47 -3.83
N GLN A 4 -23.73 0.79 -4.25
CA GLN A 4 -22.49 1.38 -4.78
C GLN A 4 -21.34 1.50 -3.75
N GLY A 5 -21.47 0.93 -2.55
CA GLY A 5 -20.46 1.02 -1.49
C GLY A 5 -19.44 -0.13 -1.45
N ALA A 6 -19.80 -1.33 -1.90
CA ALA A 6 -18.96 -2.52 -1.68
C ALA A 6 -17.80 -2.69 -2.68
N THR A 7 -17.88 -2.06 -3.85
CA THR A 7 -16.89 -2.24 -4.94
C THR A 7 -15.61 -1.43 -4.76
N LYS A 8 -15.62 -0.39 -3.92
CA LYS A 8 -14.45 0.49 -3.68
C LYS A 8 -13.36 -0.18 -2.84
N MET A 9 -13.74 -1.01 -1.86
CA MET A 9 -12.78 -1.64 -0.94
C MET A 9 -11.90 -2.72 -1.59
N LEU A 10 -12.38 -3.40 -2.65
CA LEU A 10 -11.62 -4.47 -3.34
C LEU A 10 -10.34 -3.97 -4.05
N ARG A 11 -10.17 -2.65 -4.22
CA ARG A 11 -9.02 -2.06 -4.92
C ARG A 11 -7.89 -1.67 -4.00
N PHE A 12 -8.19 -1.43 -2.72
CA PHE A 12 -7.17 -1.07 -1.76
C PHE A 12 -6.36 -2.30 -1.33
N PRO A 13 -5.02 -2.16 -1.22
CA PRO A 13 -4.20 -3.10 -0.47
C PRO A 13 -4.69 -3.21 0.97
N ASN A 14 -4.65 -4.43 1.49
CA ASN A 14 -5.14 -4.75 2.84
C ASN A 14 -4.00 -5.01 3.82
N LEU A 15 -2.77 -5.09 3.33
CA LEU A 15 -1.59 -5.31 4.14
C LEU A 15 -0.57 -4.21 3.86
N LEU A 16 0.10 -3.78 4.93
CA LEU A 16 1.32 -3.00 4.86
C LEU A 16 2.41 -3.74 5.62
N ILE A 17 3.39 -4.25 4.89
CA ILE A 17 4.49 -5.03 5.43
C ILE A 17 5.72 -4.14 5.44
N LEU A 18 6.39 -4.09 6.59
CA LEU A 18 7.64 -3.40 6.81
C LEU A 18 8.68 -4.44 7.26
N PRO A 19 9.99 -4.11 7.22
CA PRO A 19 11.04 -5.07 7.55
C PRO A 19 10.93 -5.73 8.94
N ASP A 20 10.30 -5.05 9.89
CA ASP A 20 10.20 -5.44 11.30
C ASP A 20 8.76 -5.67 11.80
N LYS A 21 7.75 -5.27 11.02
CA LYS A 21 6.34 -5.32 11.42
C LYS A 21 5.43 -5.45 10.22
N ALA A 22 4.23 -6.00 10.43
CA ALA A 22 3.19 -6.01 9.41
C ALA A 22 1.87 -5.55 10.01
N TYR A 23 1.15 -4.75 9.25
CA TYR A 23 -0.16 -4.22 9.62
C TYR A 23 -1.24 -4.77 8.69
N SER A 24 -2.36 -5.15 9.28
CA SER A 24 -3.63 -5.27 8.57
C SER A 24 -4.24 -3.87 8.42
N LEU A 25 -4.75 -3.56 7.25
CA LEU A 25 -5.34 -2.27 6.92
C LEU A 25 -6.86 -2.41 6.76
N SER A 26 -7.60 -1.48 7.37
CA SER A 26 -9.01 -1.24 7.09
C SER A 26 -9.21 0.20 6.65
N ILE A 27 -9.93 0.41 5.55
CA ILE A 27 -10.04 1.71 4.87
C ILE A 27 -11.52 2.01 4.62
N GLU A 28 -11.94 3.20 5.04
CA GLU A 28 -13.32 3.68 4.88
C GLU A 28 -13.32 5.08 4.31
N GLU A 29 -14.18 5.36 3.32
CA GLU A 29 -14.35 6.71 2.79
C GLU A 29 -15.01 7.61 3.84
N LEU A 30 -14.45 8.80 4.03
CA LEU A 30 -14.88 9.74 5.06
C LEU A 30 -15.39 11.03 4.41
N ASN A 31 -16.65 11.36 4.68
CA ASN A 31 -17.19 12.69 4.38
C ASN A 31 -16.77 13.67 5.47
N SER A 32 -15.53 14.15 5.39
CA SER A 32 -14.98 15.12 6.35
C SER A 32 -15.29 16.56 5.94
N LYS A 33 -15.36 17.48 6.92
CA LYS A 33 -15.46 18.91 6.64
C LYS A 33 -14.27 19.39 5.77
N ARG A 34 -13.08 18.89 6.07
CA ARG A 34 -11.85 19.16 5.30
C ARG A 34 -11.98 18.73 3.84
N ALA A 35 -12.56 17.55 3.58
CA ALA A 35 -12.80 17.05 2.23
C ALA A 35 -13.74 17.97 1.44
N SER A 36 -14.79 18.47 2.10
CA SER A 36 -15.69 19.47 1.52
C SER A 36 -14.97 20.81 1.25
N ASP A 37 -14.24 21.33 2.24
CA ASP A 37 -13.62 22.67 2.18
C ASP A 37 -12.46 22.73 1.18
N ARG A 38 -11.72 21.62 1.00
CA ARG A 38 -10.51 21.55 0.17
C ARG A 38 -10.68 20.72 -1.11
N PHE A 39 -11.91 20.31 -1.43
CA PHE A 39 -12.20 19.44 -2.58
C PHE A 39 -11.32 18.18 -2.62
N LEU A 40 -11.30 17.43 -1.52
CA LEU A 40 -10.55 16.18 -1.38
C LEU A 40 -11.50 14.99 -1.34
N ILE A 41 -10.93 13.80 -1.53
CA ILE A 41 -11.57 12.54 -1.18
C ILE A 41 -10.75 11.95 -0.04
N ASP A 42 -11.33 11.99 1.15
CA ASP A 42 -10.71 11.52 2.39
C ASP A 42 -11.12 10.07 2.67
N HIS A 43 -10.18 9.34 3.25
CA HIS A 43 -10.40 8.01 3.79
C HIS A 43 -9.88 7.98 5.23
N THR A 44 -10.61 7.32 6.11
CA THR A 44 -10.07 6.88 7.39
C THR A 44 -9.35 5.57 7.16
N VAL A 45 -8.08 5.49 7.55
CA VAL A 45 -7.28 4.28 7.46
C VAL A 45 -6.85 3.87 8.86
N ARG A 46 -7.11 2.62 9.21
CA ARG A 46 -6.66 2.01 10.46
C ARG A 46 -5.69 0.88 10.14
N GLY A 47 -4.53 0.93 10.79
CA GLY A 47 -3.54 -0.14 10.78
C GLY A 47 -3.52 -0.85 12.12
N VAL A 48 -3.51 -2.18 12.12
CA VAL A 48 -3.36 -3.01 13.32
C VAL A 48 -2.24 -4.01 13.09
N ASN A 49 -1.24 -4.00 13.96
CA ASN A 49 -0.12 -4.91 13.86
C ASN A 49 -0.60 -6.36 14.09
N PHE A 50 -0.11 -7.29 13.28
CA PHE A 50 -0.46 -8.71 13.37
C PHE A 50 0.01 -9.37 14.67
N SER A 51 1.19 -8.96 15.18
CA SER A 51 1.80 -9.55 16.37
C SER A 51 1.31 -8.92 17.67
N ASP A 52 0.92 -7.64 17.61
CA ASP A 52 0.47 -6.89 18.78
C ASP A 52 -0.71 -5.98 18.44
N SER A 53 -1.90 -6.38 18.84
CA SER A 53 -3.11 -5.58 18.63
C SER A 53 -3.13 -4.22 19.36
N PHE A 54 -2.25 -3.99 20.33
CA PHE A 54 -2.07 -2.68 20.98
C PHE A 54 -1.21 -1.74 20.14
N ASP A 55 -0.35 -2.25 19.26
CA ASP A 55 0.30 -1.47 18.21
C ASP A 55 -0.69 -1.26 17.05
N ALA A 56 -1.55 -0.27 17.24
CA ALA A 56 -2.55 0.12 16.26
C ALA A 56 -2.59 1.65 16.12
N TRP A 57 -2.88 2.11 14.91
CA TRP A 57 -3.00 3.53 14.59
C TRP A 57 -4.20 3.78 13.69
N THR A 58 -4.67 5.02 13.69
CA THR A 58 -5.73 5.49 12.80
C THR A 58 -5.36 6.87 12.30
N THR A 59 -5.47 7.09 10.99
CA THR A 59 -5.08 8.32 10.32
C THR A 59 -6.07 8.66 9.20
N SER A 60 -5.95 9.86 8.63
CA SER A 60 -6.73 10.25 7.45
C SER A 60 -5.84 10.28 6.22
N LEU A 61 -6.24 9.55 5.19
CA LEU A 61 -5.53 9.47 3.91
C LEU A 61 -6.38 10.11 2.82
N ALA A 62 -5.78 11.04 2.08
CA ALA A 62 -6.53 11.91 1.19
C ALA A 62 -5.89 12.03 -0.19
N VAL A 63 -6.75 12.19 -1.19
CA VAL A 63 -6.36 12.54 -2.56
C VAL A 63 -7.09 13.81 -2.98
N SER A 64 -6.44 14.69 -3.75
CA SER A 64 -7.15 15.82 -4.35
C SER A 64 -8.12 15.33 -5.43
N LYS A 65 -9.31 15.93 -5.48
CA LYS A 65 -10.34 15.54 -6.46
C LYS A 65 -9.87 15.75 -7.90
N GLU A 66 -9.19 16.87 -8.16
CA GLU A 66 -8.55 17.16 -9.45
C GLU A 66 -7.61 16.02 -9.86
N PHE A 67 -6.74 15.56 -8.97
CA PHE A 67 -5.81 14.49 -9.30
C PHE A 67 -6.52 13.17 -9.57
N LEU A 68 -7.60 12.84 -8.83
CA LEU A 68 -8.41 11.66 -9.14
C LEU A 68 -9.02 11.75 -10.55
N GLU A 69 -9.59 12.91 -10.90
CA GLU A 69 -10.25 13.13 -12.19
C GLU A 69 -9.25 13.01 -13.35
N ASP A 70 -8.04 13.56 -13.17
CA ASP A 70 -6.98 13.51 -14.17
C ASP A 70 -6.21 12.19 -14.18
N TYR A 71 -6.39 11.32 -13.17
CA TYR A 71 -5.51 10.17 -12.96
C TYR A 71 -5.40 9.26 -14.20
N GLY A 72 -6.53 9.01 -14.86
CA GLY A 72 -6.60 8.19 -16.07
C GLY A 72 -5.79 8.74 -17.26
N LEU A 73 -5.52 10.05 -17.28
CA LEU A 73 -4.76 10.71 -18.34
C LEU A 73 -3.25 10.44 -18.25
N TYR A 74 -2.74 10.11 -17.05
CA TYR A 74 -1.31 9.81 -16.86
C TYR A 74 -0.88 8.45 -17.41
N LYS A 75 -1.83 7.61 -17.84
CA LYS A 75 -1.58 6.28 -18.44
C LYS A 75 -0.66 5.38 -17.61
N LEU A 76 -0.69 5.54 -16.28
CA LEU A 76 0.01 4.64 -15.37
C LEU A 76 -0.72 3.28 -15.33
N LYS A 77 0.07 2.20 -15.25
CA LYS A 77 -0.46 0.84 -15.03
C LYS A 77 -0.87 0.58 -13.58
N ILE A 78 -0.57 1.50 -12.67
CA ILE A 78 -0.76 1.36 -11.23
C ILE A 78 -2.12 1.97 -10.84
N PRO A 79 -2.98 1.25 -10.09
CA PRO A 79 -4.20 1.83 -9.52
C PRO A 79 -3.89 2.98 -8.54
N LEU A 80 -4.71 4.03 -8.53
CA LEU A 80 -4.53 5.17 -7.63
C LEU A 80 -4.55 4.75 -6.16
N GLU A 81 -5.40 3.79 -5.81
CA GLU A 81 -5.52 3.23 -4.47
C GLU A 81 -4.18 2.65 -3.99
N TRP A 82 -3.37 2.10 -4.89
CA TRP A 82 -2.06 1.54 -4.54
C TRP A 82 -1.04 2.66 -4.28
N LEU A 83 -1.07 3.72 -5.07
CA LEU A 83 -0.24 4.91 -4.82
C LEU A 83 -0.61 5.59 -3.50
N LEU A 84 -1.90 5.61 -3.16
CA LEU A 84 -2.36 6.15 -1.87
C LEU A 84 -1.79 5.34 -0.69
N ILE A 85 -1.79 4.02 -0.77
CA ILE A 85 -1.19 3.20 0.30
C ILE A 85 0.33 3.30 0.30
N ARG A 86 1.02 3.49 -0.83
CA ARG A 86 2.45 3.81 -0.83
C ARG A 86 2.74 5.15 -0.15
N PHE A 87 1.96 6.17 -0.46
CA PHE A 87 2.05 7.47 0.22
C PHE A 87 1.91 7.29 1.74
N LEU A 88 0.92 6.51 2.18
CA LEU A 88 0.76 6.14 3.60
C LEU A 88 1.99 5.38 4.14
N ARG A 89 2.52 4.39 3.42
CA ARG A 89 3.70 3.60 3.80
C ARG A 89 4.90 4.49 4.09
N HIS A 90 5.17 5.50 3.26
CA HIS A 90 6.24 6.47 3.52
C HIS A 90 6.06 7.23 4.84
N HIS A 91 4.81 7.57 5.19
CA HIS A 91 4.54 8.23 6.47
C HIS A 91 4.65 7.30 7.67
N VAL A 92 4.26 6.03 7.53
CA VAL A 92 4.43 5.02 8.59
C VAL A 92 5.92 4.80 8.85
N GLU A 93 6.75 4.64 7.81
CA GLU A 93 8.19 4.42 7.97
C GLU A 93 8.93 5.61 8.56
N ALA A 94 8.48 6.82 8.26
CA ALA A 94 9.06 8.06 8.78
C ALA A 94 8.44 8.48 10.13
N ASP A 95 7.62 7.64 10.76
CA ASP A 95 6.88 7.94 12.00
C ASP A 95 6.15 9.31 11.96
N SER A 96 5.56 9.62 10.81
CA SER A 96 4.99 10.93 10.48
C SER A 96 3.50 10.89 10.14
N LEU A 97 2.79 9.87 10.63
CA LEU A 97 1.34 9.73 10.47
C LEU A 97 0.54 10.93 11.00
N ASN A 98 1.11 11.71 11.92
CA ASN A 98 0.53 12.95 12.41
C ASN A 98 0.40 14.02 11.31
N LEU A 99 1.28 14.03 10.29
CA LEU A 99 1.19 14.92 9.12
C LEU A 99 0.04 14.54 8.20
N LEU A 100 -0.41 13.29 8.28
CA LEU A 100 -1.65 12.80 7.72
C LEU A 100 -2.82 12.94 8.71
N SER A 101 -2.63 13.57 9.87
CA SER A 101 -3.63 13.70 10.96
C SER A 101 -4.06 15.12 11.42
N THR A 102 -3.61 16.21 10.79
CA THR A 102 -3.98 17.64 11.05
C THR A 102 -4.95 18.30 10.04
N ASP A 103 -5.35 19.57 10.16
CA ASP A 103 -6.25 20.20 9.15
C ASP A 103 -5.51 20.61 7.86
N ASP A 104 -4.24 21.01 8.00
CA ASP A 104 -3.30 21.35 6.92
C ASP A 104 -2.58 20.13 6.31
N ARG A 105 -2.98 18.94 6.73
CA ARG A 105 -2.49 17.62 6.30
C ARG A 105 -2.00 17.55 4.85
N GLN A 106 -0.93 16.78 4.69
CA GLN A 106 -0.45 16.35 3.38
C GLN A 106 -1.47 15.44 2.70
N VAL A 107 -1.49 15.50 1.37
CA VAL A 107 -2.40 14.74 0.52
C VAL A 107 -1.65 14.30 -0.72
N LEU A 108 -2.13 13.23 -1.36
CA LEU A 108 -1.65 12.83 -2.67
C LEU A 108 -2.24 13.77 -3.74
N THR A 109 -1.39 14.35 -4.57
CA THR A 109 -1.75 15.30 -5.63
C THR A 109 -1.04 14.98 -6.94
N SER A 110 -1.46 15.65 -7.99
CA SER A 110 -0.78 15.66 -9.30
C SER A 110 0.68 16.13 -9.22
N SER A 111 1.04 16.93 -8.20
CA SER A 111 2.39 17.47 -8.05
C SER A 111 3.37 16.53 -7.33
N ASN A 112 2.89 15.60 -6.48
CA ASN A 112 3.78 14.73 -5.67
C ASN A 112 3.67 13.24 -5.97
N PHE A 113 2.64 12.76 -6.69
CA PHE A 113 2.42 11.32 -6.83
C PHE A 113 3.56 10.54 -7.49
N ARG A 114 4.38 11.23 -8.31
CA ARG A 114 5.52 10.64 -9.01
C ARG A 114 6.57 10.08 -8.04
N GLU A 115 6.70 10.68 -6.85
CA GLU A 115 7.62 10.21 -5.80
C GLU A 115 7.25 8.80 -5.29
N TYR A 116 5.98 8.41 -5.42
CA TYR A 116 5.45 7.13 -4.94
C TYR A 116 5.22 6.10 -6.06
N SER A 117 5.61 6.43 -7.29
CA SER A 117 5.47 5.52 -8.45
C SER A 117 6.49 4.37 -8.43
N GLY A 118 7.45 4.41 -7.51
CA GLY A 118 8.53 3.44 -7.37
C GLY A 118 9.84 3.92 -7.97
N ARG A 119 10.90 3.19 -7.63
CA ARG A 119 12.28 3.40 -8.05
C ARG A 119 12.82 2.11 -8.65
N GLU A 120 13.86 2.27 -9.47
CA GLU A 120 14.60 1.15 -10.00
C GLU A 120 15.62 0.67 -8.96
N PHE A 121 15.79 -0.65 -8.90
CA PHE A 121 16.77 -1.34 -8.09
C PHE A 121 17.47 -2.36 -8.97
N SER A 122 18.72 -2.71 -8.63
CA SER A 122 19.34 -3.88 -9.26
C SER A 122 18.59 -5.16 -8.86
N GLY A 123 18.71 -6.23 -9.67
CA GLY A 123 18.02 -7.49 -9.39
C GLY A 123 18.38 -8.07 -8.01
N THR A 124 19.65 -7.96 -7.61
CA THR A 124 20.13 -8.42 -6.30
C THR A 124 19.54 -7.61 -5.16
N GLU A 125 19.56 -6.27 -5.24
CA GLU A 125 18.98 -5.41 -4.20
C GLU A 125 17.47 -5.63 -4.06
N ALA A 126 16.77 -5.77 -5.19
CA ALA A 126 15.33 -6.03 -5.18
C ALA A 126 14.99 -7.36 -4.50
N GLU A 127 15.77 -8.40 -4.77
CA GLU A 127 15.60 -9.72 -4.15
C GLU A 127 15.86 -9.68 -2.63
N GLU A 128 16.91 -8.98 -2.18
CA GLU A 128 17.25 -8.84 -0.76
C GLU A 128 16.14 -8.11 0.02
N ILE A 129 15.60 -7.03 -0.53
CA ILE A 129 14.50 -6.27 0.06
C ILE A 129 13.23 -7.14 0.13
N LEU A 130 12.87 -7.84 -0.96
CA LEU A 130 11.70 -8.71 -0.96
C LEU A 130 11.83 -9.86 0.02
N ARG A 131 13.01 -10.49 0.09
CA ARG A 131 13.31 -11.55 1.04
C ARG A 131 13.11 -11.07 2.48
N THR A 132 13.58 -9.85 2.79
CA THR A 132 13.40 -9.24 4.11
C THR A 132 11.92 -9.04 4.44
N LEU A 133 11.12 -8.50 3.50
CA LEU A 133 9.68 -8.31 3.72
C LEU A 133 8.93 -9.63 3.86
N ILE A 134 9.28 -10.63 3.05
CA ILE A 134 8.66 -11.96 3.10
C ILE A 134 8.99 -12.67 4.42
N GLN A 135 10.22 -12.51 4.94
CA GLN A 135 10.61 -13.02 6.25
C GLN A 135 9.85 -12.33 7.38
N SER A 136 9.69 -11.00 7.31
CA SER A 136 8.87 -10.24 8.26
C SER A 136 7.43 -10.77 8.30
N TRP A 137 6.80 -10.95 7.12
CA TRP A 137 5.47 -11.53 7.02
C TRP A 137 5.39 -12.95 7.57
N ALA A 138 6.34 -13.82 7.22
CA ALA A 138 6.37 -15.20 7.70
C ALA A 138 6.49 -15.29 9.23
N GLY A 139 7.18 -14.33 9.86
CA GLY A 139 7.34 -14.27 11.31
C GLY A 139 6.03 -14.00 12.05
N VAL A 140 5.10 -13.27 11.44
CA VAL A 140 3.84 -12.86 12.10
C VAL A 140 2.63 -13.67 11.62
N HIS A 141 2.67 -14.16 10.39
CA HIS A 141 1.62 -15.01 9.82
C HIS A 141 2.25 -16.13 8.98
N PRO A 142 2.79 -17.19 9.62
CA PRO A 142 3.31 -18.36 8.92
C PRO A 142 2.26 -18.93 7.97
N GLU A 143 2.69 -19.33 6.76
CA GLU A 143 1.82 -19.83 5.69
C GLU A 143 0.72 -18.84 5.22
N GLY A 144 0.81 -17.57 5.64
CA GLY A 144 -0.12 -16.51 5.24
C GLY A 144 0.00 -16.18 3.75
N ALA A 145 -1.15 -15.97 3.11
CA ALA A 145 -1.19 -15.53 1.73
C ALA A 145 -0.89 -14.03 1.60
N LEU A 146 -0.17 -13.68 0.53
CA LEU A 146 0.17 -12.32 0.13
C LEU A 146 -0.35 -12.05 -1.28
N GLU A 147 -0.94 -10.89 -1.51
CA GLU A 147 -1.26 -10.46 -2.86
C GLU A 147 -0.17 -9.56 -3.44
N PHE A 148 -0.03 -9.59 -4.76
CA PHE A 148 0.92 -8.72 -5.48
C PHE A 148 0.76 -7.25 -5.11
N ARG A 149 -0.48 -6.78 -4.92
CA ARG A 149 -0.78 -5.40 -4.55
C ARG A 149 -0.19 -5.01 -3.19
N ASP A 150 -0.22 -5.92 -2.24
CA ASP A 150 0.27 -5.70 -0.87
C ASP A 150 1.80 -5.63 -0.88
N LEU A 151 2.45 -6.53 -1.62
CA LEU A 151 3.89 -6.52 -1.86
C LEU A 151 4.34 -5.25 -2.59
N PHE A 152 3.58 -4.82 -3.59
CA PHE A 152 3.84 -3.58 -4.30
C PHE A 152 3.82 -2.40 -3.36
N VAL A 153 2.76 -2.20 -2.56
CA VAL A 153 2.70 -1.02 -1.69
C VAL A 153 3.64 -1.06 -0.49
N SER A 154 4.10 -2.25 -0.12
CA SER A 154 5.09 -2.47 0.93
C SER A 154 6.54 -2.27 0.48
N THR A 155 6.77 -2.10 -0.83
CA THR A 155 8.08 -1.82 -1.41
C THR A 155 8.07 -0.46 -2.12
N ASP A 156 9.26 0.08 -2.42
CA ASP A 156 9.40 1.26 -3.29
C ASP A 156 9.76 0.86 -4.73
N PHE A 157 9.36 -0.33 -5.19
CA PHE A 157 9.75 -0.84 -6.51
C PHE A 157 8.87 -0.27 -7.62
N THR A 158 9.39 -0.16 -8.84
CA THR A 158 8.51 -0.10 -10.01
C THR A 158 7.84 -1.46 -10.24
N LEU A 159 6.74 -1.48 -11.00
CA LEU A 159 6.05 -2.75 -11.33
C LEU A 159 6.98 -3.70 -12.08
N GLU A 160 7.82 -3.14 -12.96
CA GLU A 160 8.78 -3.85 -13.80
C GLU A 160 9.88 -4.57 -13.00
N ILE A 161 10.17 -4.10 -11.78
CA ILE A 161 11.17 -4.71 -10.88
C ILE A 161 10.54 -5.77 -9.97
N LEU A 162 9.30 -5.52 -9.51
CA LEU A 162 8.63 -6.42 -8.56
C LEU A 162 8.35 -7.80 -9.17
N GLU A 163 7.87 -7.86 -10.41
CA GLU A 163 7.54 -9.13 -11.06
C GLU A 163 8.76 -10.08 -11.17
N PRO A 164 9.91 -9.66 -11.76
CA PRO A 164 11.10 -10.49 -11.79
C PRO A 164 11.61 -10.90 -10.40
N GLY A 165 11.55 -9.99 -9.42
CA GLY A 165 11.97 -10.29 -8.05
C GLY A 165 11.13 -11.39 -7.40
N LEU A 166 9.82 -11.40 -7.61
CA LEU A 166 8.94 -12.46 -7.11
C LEU A 166 9.18 -13.79 -7.83
N GLU A 167 9.39 -13.79 -9.14
CA GLU A 167 9.69 -15.01 -9.89
C GLU A 167 11.04 -15.63 -9.45
N ALA A 168 12.04 -14.80 -9.12
CA ALA A 168 13.29 -15.27 -8.52
C ALA A 168 13.05 -15.99 -7.18
N LEU A 169 12.27 -15.39 -6.28
CA LEU A 169 11.96 -16.01 -4.98
C LEU A 169 11.09 -17.27 -5.09
N ILE A 170 10.22 -17.35 -6.11
CA ILE A 170 9.49 -18.59 -6.44
C ILE A 170 10.46 -19.67 -6.88
N SER A 171 11.39 -19.36 -7.80
CA SER A 171 12.35 -20.33 -8.33
C SER A 171 13.28 -20.91 -7.25
N GLN A 172 13.60 -20.10 -6.24
CA GLN A 172 14.40 -20.51 -5.07
C GLN A 172 13.57 -21.25 -4.00
N GLY A 173 12.24 -21.30 -4.15
CA GLY A 173 11.35 -22.02 -3.24
C GLY A 173 11.00 -21.27 -1.96
N HIS A 174 11.29 -19.98 -1.84
CA HIS A 174 10.94 -19.15 -0.68
C HIS A 174 9.45 -18.83 -0.63
N ILE A 175 8.82 -18.68 -1.79
CA ILE A 175 7.38 -18.44 -1.90
C ILE A 175 6.77 -19.37 -2.96
N LYS A 176 5.48 -19.64 -2.82
CA LYS A 176 4.69 -20.43 -3.76
C LYS A 176 3.60 -19.56 -4.37
N LYS A 177 3.50 -19.53 -5.69
CA LYS A 177 2.35 -18.93 -6.38
C LYS A 177 1.13 -19.83 -6.22
N LEU A 178 0.05 -19.30 -5.65
CA LEU A 178 -1.21 -20.02 -5.44
C LEU A 178 -2.25 -19.72 -6.53
N GLY A 179 -2.17 -18.54 -7.14
CA GLY A 179 -3.08 -18.09 -8.17
C GLY A 179 -2.53 -16.86 -8.90
N GLN A 180 -3.37 -16.22 -9.71
CA GLN A 180 -3.00 -14.95 -10.34
C GLN A 180 -2.76 -13.91 -9.24
N ASN A 181 -1.51 -13.44 -9.14
CA ASN A 181 -1.10 -12.40 -8.19
C ASN A 181 -1.27 -12.76 -6.70
N VAL A 182 -1.36 -14.05 -6.37
CA VAL A 182 -1.44 -14.54 -4.98
C VAL A 182 -0.28 -15.49 -4.69
N TYR A 183 0.41 -15.24 -3.59
CA TYR A 183 1.61 -15.93 -3.16
C TYR A 183 1.44 -16.42 -1.73
N MET A 184 2.14 -17.48 -1.35
CA MET A 184 2.19 -18.02 0.00
C MET A 184 3.63 -18.22 0.38
N VAL A 185 4.01 -17.76 1.57
CA VAL A 185 5.37 -17.95 2.07
C VAL A 185 5.54 -19.39 2.56
N ARG A 186 6.72 -19.97 2.28
CA ARG A 186 7.09 -21.32 2.69
C ARG A 186 8.06 -21.33 3.85
#